data_AF-A0A7R9DMD1-F1
#
_entry.id   AF-A0A7R9DMD1-F1
#
_cell.length_a   1.000
_cell.length_b   1.000
_cell.length_c   1.000
_cell.angle_alpha   90.00
_cell.angle_beta   90.00
_cell.angle_gamma   90.00
#
_symmetry.space_group_name_H-M   'P 1'
#
loop_
_entity.id
_entity.type
_entity.pdbx_description
1 polymer ?
#
loop_
_entity_poly.entity_id
_entity_poly.type
_entity_poly.pdbx_seq_one_letter_code
_entity_poly.pdbx_strand_id
1 'polypeptide(L)'
;MVPKTLKSVMFLEIADGAKETIITKLLDEHCTTVEACQSVLELGISWVASSEDPFEVSMGWLILRSLEEKEHTKNIPIKMVEMLMTSNNFQHNRKEIPLLIAWCCKQNFSEDIETLLKQNAINVMCRTAGCSVDAVVTIVTLLREHPICLPIDFTSIMALSEAVVVCLAVTPLPEPRKLKTFYEGVGEVQEFLRYIWMCAGAHVCDELALSALKVLYSAISNTGYFNNLMECVMLDKFVISPALASVLQLIEPHVMSFAVSGIISGDLSEEILSSALNALCMWLLQASCYPSVTHWVLQLFNALESEGRYSLLLGVSENKIDRLFIALQLPLLRDGVAPVVWHMLAASQQKFIFHKIVARIPSVALQLKKEDSESSRQCLQTMLDMCHVLMDRFPGHDSLYQPIVTVIQ
;
A
#
# COMPACT_ATOMS: atom_id res chain seq x y z
N MET A 1 35.67 -25.33 -9.96
CA MET A 1 35.06 -26.60 -10.44
C MET A 1 33.59 -26.67 -10.05
N VAL A 2 33.26 -26.41 -8.77
CA VAL A 2 31.89 -26.46 -8.21
C VAL A 2 30.83 -25.66 -9.00
N PRO A 3 31.04 -24.38 -9.39
CA PRO A 3 30.01 -23.62 -10.13
C PRO A 3 29.66 -24.23 -11.49
N LYS A 4 30.63 -24.86 -12.17
CA LYS A 4 30.39 -25.54 -13.45
C LYS A 4 29.55 -26.80 -13.24
N THR A 5 29.85 -27.58 -12.20
CA THR A 5 29.07 -28.77 -11.83
C THR A 5 27.65 -28.40 -11.46
N LEU A 6 27.44 -27.34 -10.66
CA LEU A 6 26.10 -26.84 -10.30
C LEU A 6 25.29 -26.46 -11.54
N LYS A 7 25.90 -25.75 -12.50
CA LYS A 7 25.28 -25.47 -13.79
C LYS A 7 24.93 -26.74 -14.56
N SER A 8 25.81 -27.75 -14.57
CA SER A 8 25.53 -29.04 -15.22
C SER A 8 24.36 -29.80 -14.59
N VAL A 9 24.15 -29.69 -13.28
CA VAL A 9 23.00 -30.32 -12.59
C VAL A 9 21.66 -29.76 -13.09
N MET A 10 21.60 -28.48 -13.47
CA MET A 10 20.38 -27.86 -14.01
C MET A 10 19.87 -28.55 -15.27
N PHE A 11 20.80 -29.03 -16.11
CA PHE A 11 20.50 -29.70 -17.39
C PHE A 11 20.22 -31.21 -17.26
N LEU A 12 20.24 -31.79 -16.06
CA LEU A 12 19.92 -33.20 -15.87
C LEU A 12 18.41 -33.44 -16.05
N GLU A 13 18.05 -34.48 -16.80
CA GLU A 13 16.66 -34.93 -16.97
C GLU A 13 16.20 -35.78 -15.78
N ILE A 14 16.19 -35.17 -14.59
CA ILE A 14 15.73 -35.79 -13.33
C ILE A 14 14.74 -34.86 -12.63
N ALA A 15 13.99 -35.41 -11.67
CA ALA A 15 13.03 -34.64 -10.89
C ALA A 15 13.71 -33.49 -10.11
N ASP A 16 13.04 -32.35 -9.99
CA ASP A 16 13.58 -31.15 -9.35
C ASP A 16 14.03 -31.39 -7.91
N GLY A 17 13.25 -32.14 -7.11
CA GLY A 17 13.67 -32.52 -5.75
C GLY A 17 14.94 -33.38 -5.70
N ALA A 18 15.23 -34.14 -6.77
CA ALA A 18 16.51 -34.86 -6.89
C ALA A 18 17.65 -33.89 -7.22
N LYS A 19 17.42 -32.88 -8.07
CA LYS A 19 18.39 -31.81 -8.34
C LYS A 19 18.72 -31.03 -7.06
N GLU A 20 17.72 -30.63 -6.29
CA GLU A 20 17.88 -29.96 -4.99
C GLU A 20 18.78 -30.76 -4.05
N THR A 21 18.48 -32.06 -3.90
CA THR A 21 19.26 -32.96 -3.03
C THR A 21 20.72 -33.07 -3.48
N ILE A 22 20.95 -33.15 -4.80
CA ILE A 22 22.31 -33.20 -5.37
C ILE A 22 23.05 -31.89 -5.10
N ILE A 23 22.39 -30.75 -5.30
CA ILE A 23 22.98 -29.43 -5.06
C ILE A 23 23.40 -29.30 -3.60
N THR A 24 22.51 -29.59 -2.64
CA THR A 24 22.83 -29.49 -1.21
C THR A 24 24.04 -30.36 -0.86
N LYS A 25 24.09 -31.62 -1.33
CA LYS A 25 25.26 -32.49 -1.12
C LYS A 25 26.55 -31.93 -1.71
N LEU A 26 26.49 -31.41 -2.93
CA LEU A 26 27.66 -30.79 -3.59
C LEU A 26 28.16 -29.55 -2.82
N LEU A 27 27.24 -28.77 -2.25
CA LEU A 27 27.59 -27.61 -1.42
C LEU A 27 28.27 -28.04 -0.11
N ASP A 28 27.79 -29.09 0.52
CA ASP A 28 28.36 -29.62 1.77
C ASP A 28 29.76 -30.24 1.53
N GLU A 29 29.91 -31.03 0.48
CA GLU A 29 31.15 -31.75 0.19
C GLU A 29 32.27 -30.87 -0.39
N HIS A 30 31.92 -29.79 -1.11
CA HIS A 30 32.89 -29.05 -1.93
C HIS A 30 33.03 -27.56 -1.67
N CYS A 31 32.13 -26.92 -0.90
CA CYS A 31 32.36 -25.56 -0.40
C CYS A 31 33.02 -25.65 0.98
N THR A 32 34.32 -25.95 0.94
CA THR A 32 35.22 -26.09 2.10
C THR A 32 36.36 -25.07 2.11
N THR A 33 36.64 -24.39 0.98
CA THR A 33 37.62 -23.29 0.90
C THR A 33 36.93 -21.95 0.66
N VAL A 34 37.59 -20.85 1.02
CA VAL A 34 37.09 -19.49 0.82
C VAL A 34 36.80 -19.23 -0.66
N GLU A 35 37.70 -19.57 -1.57
CA GLU A 35 37.52 -19.32 -3.01
C GLU A 35 36.37 -20.13 -3.60
N ALA A 36 36.20 -21.38 -3.15
CA ALA A 36 35.11 -22.24 -3.59
C ALA A 36 33.75 -21.67 -3.15
N CYS A 37 33.65 -21.24 -1.90
CA CYS A 37 32.43 -20.65 -1.35
C CYS A 37 32.13 -19.28 -1.97
N GLN A 38 33.13 -18.43 -2.22
CA GLN A 38 32.95 -17.16 -2.93
C GLN A 38 32.45 -17.35 -4.37
N SER A 39 33.03 -18.30 -5.11
CA SER A 39 32.59 -18.58 -6.49
C SER A 39 31.15 -19.11 -6.56
N VAL A 40 30.72 -19.86 -5.53
CA VAL A 40 29.36 -20.38 -5.41
C VAL A 40 28.39 -19.30 -4.95
N LEU A 41 28.82 -18.40 -4.05
CA LEU A 41 28.08 -17.23 -3.63
C LEU A 41 27.76 -16.32 -4.82
N GLU A 42 28.77 -15.97 -5.63
CA GLU A 42 28.58 -15.18 -6.85
C GLU A 42 27.61 -15.84 -7.83
N LEU A 43 27.68 -17.17 -7.96
CA LEU A 43 26.72 -17.92 -8.79
C LEU A 43 25.30 -17.79 -8.24
N GLY A 44 25.11 -18.00 -6.93
CA GLY A 44 23.80 -17.92 -6.27
C GLY A 44 23.17 -16.53 -6.43
N ILE A 45 23.92 -15.46 -6.13
CA ILE A 45 23.44 -14.09 -6.29
C ILE A 45 23.12 -13.80 -7.76
N SER A 46 23.96 -14.26 -8.71
CA SER A 46 23.71 -14.07 -10.14
C SER A 46 22.46 -14.81 -10.64
N TRP A 47 22.20 -16.03 -10.16
CA TRP A 47 21.00 -16.78 -10.51
C TRP A 47 19.75 -16.08 -10.00
N VAL A 48 19.74 -15.65 -8.73
CA VAL A 48 18.60 -14.91 -8.17
C VAL A 48 18.38 -13.59 -8.92
N ALA A 49 19.44 -12.82 -9.16
CA ALA A 49 19.30 -11.48 -9.72
C ALA A 49 18.97 -11.46 -11.22
N SER A 50 19.41 -12.45 -12.00
CA SER A 50 19.44 -12.33 -13.47
C SER A 50 18.97 -13.55 -14.25
N SER A 51 18.70 -14.71 -13.64
CA SER A 51 18.23 -15.86 -14.41
C SER A 51 16.79 -15.65 -14.91
N GLU A 52 16.51 -16.06 -16.14
CA GLU A 52 15.17 -16.10 -16.71
C GLU A 52 14.38 -17.36 -16.29
N ASP A 53 15.07 -18.39 -15.78
CA ASP A 53 14.45 -19.64 -15.33
C ASP A 53 14.05 -19.54 -13.84
N PRO A 54 12.74 -19.61 -13.50
CA PRO A 54 12.27 -19.59 -12.12
C PRO A 54 12.88 -20.71 -11.25
N PHE A 55 13.23 -21.85 -11.85
CA PHE A 55 13.89 -22.93 -11.14
C PHE A 55 15.33 -22.55 -10.77
N GLU A 56 16.10 -21.95 -11.67
CA GLU A 56 17.44 -21.43 -11.35
C GLU A 56 17.39 -20.34 -10.27
N VAL A 57 16.39 -19.45 -10.29
CA VAL A 57 16.17 -18.45 -9.22
C VAL A 57 15.94 -19.16 -7.88
N SER A 58 15.10 -20.19 -7.86
CA SER A 58 14.81 -20.99 -6.66
C SER A 58 16.07 -21.73 -6.15
N MET A 59 16.86 -22.30 -7.06
CA MET A 59 18.14 -22.93 -6.73
C MET A 59 19.18 -21.91 -6.25
N GLY A 60 19.17 -20.70 -6.79
CA GLY A 60 19.98 -19.59 -6.31
C GLY A 60 19.70 -19.30 -4.84
N TRP A 61 18.42 -19.17 -4.45
CA TRP A 61 18.04 -19.03 -3.04
C TRP A 61 18.42 -20.23 -2.18
N LEU A 62 18.29 -21.46 -2.69
CA LEU A 62 18.75 -22.67 -1.99
C LEU A 62 20.26 -22.63 -1.72
N ILE A 63 21.06 -22.23 -2.72
CA ILE A 63 22.50 -22.05 -2.58
C ILE A 63 22.80 -21.02 -1.49
N LEU A 64 22.18 -19.83 -1.57
CA LEU A 64 22.42 -18.76 -0.60
C LEU A 64 22.06 -19.19 0.83
N ARG A 65 20.93 -19.86 1.03
CA ARG A 65 20.52 -20.40 2.34
C ARG A 65 21.51 -21.43 2.89
N SER A 66 22.00 -22.33 2.04
CA SER A 66 23.00 -23.33 2.42
C SER A 66 24.36 -22.72 2.77
N LEU A 67 24.58 -21.47 2.37
CA LEU A 67 25.79 -20.71 2.64
C LEU A 67 25.67 -19.81 3.90
N GLU A 68 24.47 -19.57 4.44
CA GLU A 68 24.29 -18.66 5.60
C GLU A 68 25.06 -19.11 6.85
N GLU A 69 25.22 -20.41 7.04
CA GLU A 69 25.87 -20.97 8.24
C GLU A 69 27.40 -21.05 8.12
N LYS A 70 27.97 -20.77 6.94
CA LYS A 70 29.40 -20.94 6.68
C LYS A 70 30.16 -19.64 6.91
N GLU A 71 31.20 -19.67 7.76
CA GLU A 71 31.97 -18.46 8.12
C GLU A 71 32.60 -17.72 6.91
N HIS A 72 32.86 -18.45 5.82
CA HIS A 72 33.47 -17.92 4.59
C HIS A 72 32.53 -17.10 3.71
N THR A 73 31.24 -16.98 4.05
CA THR A 73 30.24 -16.23 3.27
C THR A 73 30.07 -14.79 3.77
N LYS A 74 30.78 -14.43 4.83
CA LYS A 74 30.88 -13.07 5.36
C LYS A 74 31.65 -12.10 4.45
N ASN A 75 32.32 -12.56 3.39
CA ASN A 75 33.03 -11.66 2.47
C ASN A 75 32.29 -11.52 1.14
N ILE A 76 31.12 -10.88 1.18
CA ILE A 76 30.33 -10.61 -0.02
C ILE A 76 31.07 -9.59 -0.90
N PRO A 77 31.21 -9.83 -2.23
CA PRO A 77 31.79 -8.87 -3.13
C PRO A 77 30.99 -7.55 -3.17
N ILE A 78 31.61 -6.46 -2.69
CA ILE A 78 30.98 -5.14 -2.59
C ILE A 78 30.43 -4.66 -3.93
N LYS A 79 31.18 -4.87 -5.02
CA LYS A 79 30.77 -4.53 -6.39
C LYS A 79 29.45 -5.19 -6.80
N MET A 80 29.16 -6.37 -6.27
CA MET A 80 27.91 -7.07 -6.54
C MET A 80 26.75 -6.42 -5.79
N VAL A 81 26.95 -6.07 -4.52
CA VAL A 81 25.97 -5.32 -3.71
C VAL A 81 25.67 -3.96 -4.34
N GLU A 82 26.70 -3.23 -4.76
CA GLU A 82 26.56 -1.98 -5.50
C GLU A 82 25.73 -2.18 -6.77
N MET A 83 25.99 -3.23 -7.55
CA MET A 83 25.22 -3.54 -8.75
C MET A 83 23.74 -3.78 -8.43
N LEU A 84 23.42 -4.53 -7.37
CA LEU A 84 22.03 -4.76 -6.93
C LEU A 84 21.31 -3.46 -6.58
N MET A 85 22.01 -2.53 -5.92
CA MET A 85 21.45 -1.24 -5.50
C MET A 85 21.32 -0.22 -6.65
N THR A 86 22.15 -0.31 -7.70
CA THR A 86 22.28 0.75 -8.72
C THR A 86 21.90 0.35 -10.14
N SER A 87 22.00 -0.94 -10.52
CA SER A 87 21.85 -1.39 -11.91
C SER A 87 20.39 -1.64 -12.31
N ASN A 88 19.96 -1.13 -13.47
CA ASN A 88 18.59 -1.35 -13.98
C ASN A 88 18.42 -2.68 -14.73
N ASN A 89 19.44 -3.54 -14.75
CA ASN A 89 19.47 -4.75 -15.58
C ASN A 89 18.62 -5.90 -15.02
N PHE A 90 18.06 -5.79 -13.82
CA PHE A 90 17.37 -6.89 -13.12
C PHE A 90 15.85 -6.84 -13.25
N GLN A 91 15.32 -6.39 -14.39
CA GLN A 91 13.88 -6.20 -14.56
C GLN A 91 13.07 -7.49 -14.38
N HIS A 92 13.60 -8.63 -14.86
CA HIS A 92 12.94 -9.93 -14.77
C HIS A 92 12.73 -10.39 -13.32
N ASN A 93 13.77 -10.25 -12.49
CA ASN A 93 13.76 -10.71 -11.10
C ASN A 93 13.67 -9.56 -10.10
N ARG A 94 13.04 -8.44 -10.51
CA ARG A 94 12.94 -7.22 -9.69
C ARG A 94 12.46 -7.50 -8.26
N LYS A 95 11.50 -8.41 -8.09
CA LYS A 95 10.92 -8.78 -6.80
C LYS A 95 11.92 -9.45 -5.84
N GLU A 96 12.96 -10.08 -6.38
CA GLU A 96 13.99 -10.76 -5.62
C GLU A 96 15.09 -9.79 -5.15
N ILE A 97 15.30 -8.68 -5.86
CA ILE A 97 16.41 -7.75 -5.58
C ILE A 97 16.37 -7.15 -4.17
N PRO A 98 15.23 -6.65 -3.64
CA PRO A 98 15.17 -6.15 -2.28
C PRO A 98 15.52 -7.22 -1.23
N LEU A 99 15.03 -8.44 -1.44
CA LEU A 99 15.31 -9.58 -0.56
C LEU A 99 16.80 -9.94 -0.59
N LEU A 100 17.40 -9.91 -1.78
CA LEU A 100 18.81 -10.21 -1.98
C LEU A 100 19.73 -9.14 -1.38
N ILE A 101 19.36 -7.86 -1.48
CA ILE A 101 20.07 -6.77 -0.81
C ILE A 101 20.05 -6.97 0.71
N ALA A 102 18.88 -7.22 1.29
CA ALA A 102 18.76 -7.44 2.73
C ALA A 102 19.51 -8.69 3.19
N TRP A 103 19.46 -9.77 2.40
CA TRP A 103 20.24 -10.96 2.64
C TRP A 103 21.74 -10.65 2.67
N CYS A 104 22.25 -9.91 1.68
CA CYS A 104 23.66 -9.50 1.64
C CYS A 104 24.07 -8.68 2.88
N CYS A 105 23.26 -7.69 3.27
CA CYS A 105 23.51 -6.89 4.47
C CYS A 105 23.50 -7.73 5.76
N LYS A 106 22.61 -8.73 5.86
CA LYS A 106 22.54 -9.64 7.01
C LYS A 106 23.79 -10.50 7.16
N GLN A 107 24.34 -11.00 6.05
CA GLN A 107 25.53 -11.87 6.10
C GLN A 107 26.80 -11.10 6.49
N ASN A 108 26.96 -9.88 5.98
CA ASN A 108 28.08 -9.03 6.33
C ASN A 108 27.72 -7.55 6.20
N PHE A 109 27.62 -6.88 7.34
CA PHE A 109 27.42 -5.44 7.37
C PHE A 109 28.77 -4.74 7.61
N SER A 110 29.47 -4.41 6.52
CA SER A 110 30.75 -3.67 6.55
C SER A 110 30.54 -2.16 6.37
N GLU A 111 31.57 -1.37 6.68
CA GLU A 111 31.58 0.10 6.46
C GLU A 111 31.35 0.47 4.98
N ASP A 112 31.83 -0.35 4.04
CA ASP A 112 31.58 -0.16 2.61
C ASP A 112 30.09 -0.36 2.26
N ILE A 113 29.44 -1.39 2.82
CA ILE A 113 28.02 -1.67 2.61
C ILE A 113 27.16 -0.59 3.27
N GLU A 114 27.55 -0.13 4.47
CA GLU A 114 26.92 1.01 5.14
C GLU A 114 26.96 2.25 4.24
N THR A 115 28.13 2.57 3.69
CA THR A 115 28.32 3.73 2.81
C THR A 115 27.47 3.60 1.55
N LEU A 116 27.44 2.41 0.93
CA LEU A 116 26.61 2.14 -0.24
C LEU A 116 25.12 2.29 0.06
N LEU A 117 24.66 1.72 1.18
CA LEU A 117 23.25 1.78 1.58
C LEU A 117 22.84 3.23 1.89
N LYS A 118 23.69 3.99 2.58
CA LYS A 118 23.46 5.41 2.86
C LYS A 118 23.34 6.25 1.59
N GLN A 119 24.17 5.98 0.57
CA GLN A 119 24.12 6.68 -0.71
C GLN A 119 22.92 6.26 -1.58
N ASN A 120 22.40 5.04 -1.39
CA ASN A 120 21.41 4.45 -2.28
C ASN A 120 20.07 4.11 -1.62
N ALA A 121 19.83 4.48 -0.35
CA ALA A 121 18.61 4.11 0.39
C ALA A 121 17.31 4.46 -0.37
N ILE A 122 17.26 5.66 -0.96
CA ILE A 122 16.12 6.12 -1.77
C ILE A 122 15.96 5.24 -3.03
N ASN A 123 17.06 4.94 -3.72
CA ASN A 123 17.05 4.10 -4.93
C ASN A 123 16.58 2.67 -4.60
N VAL A 124 17.08 2.09 -3.51
CA VAL A 124 16.66 0.76 -3.02
C VAL A 124 15.16 0.76 -2.71
N MET A 125 14.63 1.79 -2.05
CA MET A 125 13.19 1.92 -1.82
C MET A 125 12.40 2.04 -3.14
N CYS A 126 12.80 2.92 -4.06
CA CYS A 126 12.14 3.08 -5.36
C CYS A 126 12.11 1.78 -6.18
N ARG A 127 13.17 0.96 -6.11
CA ARG A 127 13.22 -0.35 -6.76
C ARG A 127 12.25 -1.35 -6.13
N THR A 128 12.07 -1.26 -4.83
CA THR A 128 11.18 -2.12 -4.05
C THR A 128 9.71 -1.81 -4.34
N ALA A 129 9.38 -0.60 -4.78
CA ALA A 129 8.02 -0.25 -5.19
C ALA A 129 7.49 -1.25 -6.26
N GLY A 130 6.25 -1.70 -6.10
CA GLY A 130 5.62 -2.65 -7.04
C GLY A 130 6.02 -4.12 -6.84
N CYS A 131 6.96 -4.38 -5.93
CA CYS A 131 7.23 -5.73 -5.42
C CYS A 131 6.17 -6.12 -4.39
N SER A 132 6.41 -7.16 -3.57
CA SER A 132 5.48 -7.52 -2.49
C SER A 132 5.58 -6.57 -1.30
N VAL A 133 4.53 -6.54 -0.46
CA VAL A 133 4.61 -5.86 0.84
C VAL A 133 5.75 -6.41 1.70
N ASP A 134 6.02 -7.72 1.62
CA ASP A 134 7.11 -8.38 2.35
C ASP A 134 8.48 -7.84 1.94
N ALA A 135 8.67 -7.53 0.65
CA ALA A 135 9.90 -6.91 0.16
C ALA A 135 10.07 -5.50 0.72
N VAL A 136 9.00 -4.70 0.77
CA VAL A 136 9.01 -3.36 1.39
C VAL A 136 9.34 -3.48 2.87
N VAL A 137 8.66 -4.37 3.60
CA VAL A 137 8.89 -4.66 5.04
C VAL A 137 10.35 -5.05 5.27
N THR A 138 10.91 -5.90 4.42
CA THR A 138 12.31 -6.35 4.51
C THR A 138 13.28 -5.17 4.45
N ILE A 139 13.11 -4.27 3.49
CA ILE A 139 14.00 -3.10 3.36
C ILE A 139 13.79 -2.09 4.48
N VAL A 140 12.55 -1.78 4.87
CA VAL A 140 12.33 -0.83 5.97
C VAL A 140 12.85 -1.38 7.31
N THR A 141 12.79 -2.71 7.50
CA THR A 141 13.38 -3.37 8.67
C THR A 141 14.90 -3.24 8.64
N LEU A 142 15.54 -3.52 7.50
CA LEU A 142 16.99 -3.32 7.32
C LEU A 142 17.42 -1.87 7.65
N LEU A 143 16.71 -0.88 7.11
CA LEU A 143 17.00 0.54 7.36
C LEU A 143 16.74 0.94 8.82
N ARG A 144 15.77 0.31 9.49
CA ARG A 144 15.50 0.53 10.92
C ARG A 144 16.57 -0.11 11.81
N GLU A 145 17.08 -1.29 11.44
CA GLU A 145 18.17 -1.99 12.15
C GLU A 145 19.50 -1.25 12.02
N HIS A 146 19.70 -0.50 10.93
CA HIS A 146 20.89 0.30 10.68
C HIS A 146 20.58 1.79 10.50
N PRO A 147 20.18 2.53 11.56
CA PRO A 147 19.79 3.94 11.47
C PRO A 147 20.86 4.87 10.89
N ILE A 148 22.14 4.49 10.98
CA ILE A 148 23.27 5.25 10.42
C ILE A 148 23.21 5.38 8.88
N CYS A 149 22.48 4.46 8.23
CA CYS A 149 22.23 4.48 6.78
C CYS A 149 21.09 5.43 6.39
N LEU A 150 20.34 5.97 7.35
CA LEU A 150 19.28 6.91 7.04
C LEU A 150 19.85 8.28 6.64
N PRO A 151 19.18 8.98 5.72
CA PRO A 151 19.54 10.35 5.40
C PRO A 151 19.43 11.26 6.63
N ILE A 152 20.31 12.27 6.69
CA ILE A 152 20.39 13.20 7.82
C ILE A 152 19.85 14.58 7.40
N ASP A 153 20.01 14.94 6.12
CA ASP A 153 19.46 16.18 5.58
C ASP A 153 17.97 16.06 5.29
N PHE A 154 17.26 17.17 5.50
CA PHE A 154 15.81 17.24 5.35
C PHE A 154 15.32 16.84 3.95
N THR A 155 16.02 17.29 2.90
CA THR A 155 15.65 17.00 1.51
C THR A 155 15.65 15.51 1.22
N SER A 156 16.68 14.80 1.68
CA SER A 156 16.81 13.37 1.46
C SER A 156 15.90 12.55 2.38
N ILE A 157 15.58 13.02 3.60
CA ILE A 157 14.53 12.42 4.44
C ILE A 157 13.16 12.57 3.76
N MET A 158 12.86 13.75 3.22
CA MET A 158 11.63 13.98 2.45
C MET A 158 11.56 13.05 1.24
N ALA A 159 12.63 12.95 0.45
CA ALA A 159 12.67 12.04 -0.70
C ALA A 159 12.51 10.57 -0.31
N LEU A 160 13.10 10.13 0.81
CA LEU A 160 12.90 8.78 1.34
C LEU A 160 11.45 8.56 1.80
N SER A 161 10.85 9.54 2.49
CA SER A 161 9.45 9.53 2.88
C SER A 161 8.53 9.39 1.67
N GLU A 162 8.75 10.20 0.62
CA GLU A 162 8.00 10.12 -0.63
C GLU A 162 8.19 8.74 -1.31
N ALA A 163 9.40 8.18 -1.33
CA ALA A 163 9.65 6.84 -1.87
C ALA A 163 8.91 5.73 -1.11
N VAL A 164 8.82 5.82 0.23
CA VAL A 164 8.03 4.89 1.06
C VAL A 164 6.53 5.01 0.72
N VAL A 165 6.02 6.24 0.57
CA VAL A 165 4.62 6.48 0.18
C VAL A 165 4.34 5.94 -1.23
N VAL A 166 5.26 6.10 -2.17
CA VAL A 166 5.16 5.50 -3.51
C VAL A 166 5.13 3.96 -3.42
N CYS A 167 5.95 3.34 -2.58
CA CYS A 167 5.89 1.90 -2.36
C CYS A 167 4.51 1.47 -1.87
N LEU A 168 3.94 2.15 -0.87
CA LEU A 168 2.58 1.90 -0.39
C LEU A 168 1.54 2.08 -1.50
N ALA A 169 1.70 3.10 -2.35
CA ALA A 169 0.78 3.39 -3.46
C ALA A 169 0.74 2.30 -4.52
N VAL A 170 1.86 1.64 -4.82
CA VAL A 170 1.96 0.69 -5.95
C VAL A 170 2.20 -0.75 -5.52
N THR A 171 2.16 -1.05 -4.21
CA THR A 171 2.24 -2.42 -3.71
C THR A 171 1.00 -3.22 -4.15
N PRO A 172 1.16 -4.35 -4.87
CA PRO A 172 0.06 -5.17 -5.33
C PRO A 172 -0.78 -5.73 -4.18
N LEU A 173 -2.10 -5.71 -4.35
CA LEU A 173 -3.01 -6.38 -3.42
C LEU A 173 -2.81 -7.90 -3.48
N PRO A 174 -2.77 -8.59 -2.33
CA PRO A 174 -2.58 -10.02 -2.28
C PRO A 174 -3.90 -10.76 -2.57
N GLU A 175 -3.82 -12.09 -2.63
CA GLU A 175 -5.01 -12.94 -2.58
C GLU A 175 -5.80 -12.72 -1.27
N PRO A 176 -7.14 -12.89 -1.28
CA PRO A 176 -7.98 -12.65 -0.10
C PRO A 176 -7.53 -13.35 1.19
N ARG A 177 -6.93 -14.54 1.07
CA ARG A 177 -6.44 -15.35 2.20
C ARG A 177 -5.24 -14.72 2.92
N LYS A 178 -4.50 -13.83 2.24
CA LYS A 178 -3.30 -13.15 2.75
C LYS A 178 -3.55 -11.67 3.08
N LEU A 179 -4.80 -11.20 3.06
CA LEU A 179 -5.11 -9.80 3.37
C LEU A 179 -4.71 -9.40 4.78
N LYS A 180 -4.88 -10.30 5.76
CA LYS A 180 -4.49 -10.03 7.15
C LYS A 180 -2.99 -9.76 7.27
N THR A 181 -2.16 -10.69 6.79
CA THR A 181 -0.69 -10.56 6.82
C THR A 181 -0.20 -9.37 5.99
N PHE A 182 -0.92 -9.05 4.90
CA PHE A 182 -0.62 -7.87 4.12
C PHE A 182 -0.83 -6.57 4.91
N TYR A 183 -1.96 -6.40 5.59
CA TYR A 183 -2.20 -5.20 6.39
C TYR A 183 -1.32 -5.13 7.64
N GLU A 184 -0.90 -6.26 8.21
CA GLU A 184 0.15 -6.32 9.23
C GLU A 184 1.48 -5.75 8.67
N GLY A 185 1.88 -6.17 7.47
CA GLY A 185 3.05 -5.62 6.79
C GLY A 185 2.93 -4.13 6.42
N VAL A 186 1.75 -3.68 5.98
CA VAL A 186 1.49 -2.25 5.75
C VAL A 186 1.62 -1.44 7.04
N GLY A 187 1.22 -2.00 8.17
CA GLY A 187 1.45 -1.43 9.50
C GLY A 187 2.93 -1.21 9.78
N GLU A 188 3.79 -2.20 9.54
CA GLU A 188 5.23 -2.05 9.74
C GLU A 188 5.86 -0.94 8.88
N VAL A 189 5.44 -0.83 7.63
CA VAL A 189 5.88 0.23 6.71
C VAL A 189 5.39 1.60 7.19
N GLN A 190 4.14 1.69 7.68
CA GLN A 190 3.59 2.90 8.27
C GLN A 190 4.35 3.32 9.54
N GLU A 191 4.69 2.38 10.42
CA GLU A 191 5.50 2.64 11.61
C GLU A 191 6.91 3.13 11.23
N PHE A 192 7.48 2.61 10.15
CA PHE A 192 8.77 3.09 9.65
C PHE A 192 8.68 4.51 9.11
N LEU A 193 7.61 4.83 8.38
CA LEU A 193 7.34 6.18 7.91
C LEU A 193 7.23 7.17 9.09
N ARG A 194 6.54 6.79 10.17
CA ARG A 194 6.50 7.60 11.39
C ARG A 194 7.87 7.75 12.03
N TYR A 195 8.65 6.67 12.09
CA TYR A 195 10.01 6.68 12.63
C TYR A 195 10.92 7.67 11.91
N ILE A 196 10.96 7.67 10.57
CA ILE A 196 11.80 8.61 9.82
C ILE A 196 11.37 10.07 10.00
N TRP A 197 10.07 10.34 10.19
CA TRP A 197 9.58 11.68 10.50
C TRP A 197 10.05 12.14 11.88
N MET A 198 9.98 11.26 12.88
CA MET A 198 10.46 11.55 14.23
C MET A 198 11.98 11.80 14.25
N CYS A 199 12.75 11.08 13.43
CA CYS A 199 14.20 11.30 13.28
C CYS A 199 14.53 12.69 12.70
N ALA A 200 13.68 13.26 11.84
CA ALA A 200 13.87 14.60 11.29
C ALA A 200 13.62 15.72 12.31
N GLY A 201 12.89 15.42 13.39
CA GLY A 201 12.55 16.36 14.45
C GLY A 201 11.12 16.90 14.36
N ALA A 202 10.54 17.19 15.52
CA ALA A 202 9.12 17.56 15.67
C ALA A 202 8.71 18.79 14.84
N HIS A 203 9.61 19.76 14.65
CA HIS A 203 9.31 21.00 13.92
C HIS A 203 9.09 20.82 12.42
N VAL A 204 9.56 19.70 11.85
CA VAL A 204 9.51 19.45 10.40
C VAL A 204 8.61 18.25 10.05
N CYS A 205 8.04 17.59 11.07
CA CYS A 205 7.08 16.50 10.90
C CYS A 205 5.86 16.92 10.08
N ASP A 206 5.34 18.13 10.30
CA ASP A 206 4.19 18.65 9.55
C ASP A 206 4.52 18.83 8.06
N GLU A 207 5.73 19.30 7.72
CA GLU A 207 6.15 19.44 6.32
C GLU A 207 6.31 18.07 5.63
N LEU A 208 6.86 17.07 6.34
CA LEU A 208 6.98 15.70 5.83
C LEU A 208 5.60 15.06 5.66
N ALA A 209 4.68 15.28 6.59
CA ALA A 209 3.29 14.83 6.51
C ALA A 209 2.57 15.46 5.31
N LEU A 210 2.77 16.76 5.07
CA LEU A 210 2.22 17.45 3.90
C LEU A 210 2.82 16.96 2.58
N SER A 211 4.13 16.68 2.54
CA SER A 211 4.79 16.04 1.38
C SER A 211 4.18 14.65 1.10
N ALA A 212 4.03 13.81 2.12
CA ALA A 212 3.41 12.49 1.99
C ALA A 212 1.95 12.58 1.50
N LEU A 213 1.19 13.54 2.01
CA LEU A 213 -0.17 13.83 1.53
C LEU A 213 -0.16 14.27 0.07
N LYS A 214 0.77 15.14 -0.34
CA LYS A 214 0.90 15.58 -1.73
C LYS A 214 1.13 14.40 -2.67
N VAL A 215 2.01 13.46 -2.31
CA VAL A 215 2.20 12.21 -3.07
C VAL A 215 0.91 11.41 -3.12
N LEU A 216 0.24 11.20 -1.98
CA LEU A 216 -1.01 10.46 -1.90
C LEU A 216 -2.10 11.05 -2.79
N TYR A 217 -2.36 12.36 -2.67
CA TYR A 217 -3.36 13.05 -3.46
C TYR A 217 -3.02 13.00 -4.94
N SER A 218 -1.75 13.18 -5.29
CA SER A 218 -1.29 13.10 -6.66
C SER A 218 -1.51 11.71 -7.26
N ALA A 219 -1.28 10.65 -6.48
CA ALA A 219 -1.50 9.27 -6.87
C ALA A 219 -2.98 8.96 -7.15
N ILE A 220 -3.88 9.32 -6.22
CA ILE A 220 -5.32 9.00 -6.36
C ILE A 220 -6.04 9.89 -7.38
N SER A 221 -5.51 11.07 -7.65
CA SER A 221 -6.07 12.01 -8.64
C SER A 221 -5.41 11.92 -10.02
N ASN A 222 -4.37 11.07 -10.16
CA ASN A 222 -3.61 10.87 -11.38
C ASN A 222 -3.02 12.19 -11.94
N THR A 223 -2.34 12.96 -11.09
CA THR A 223 -1.66 14.20 -11.51
C THR A 223 -0.18 13.95 -11.84
N GLY A 224 0.42 14.90 -12.58
CA GLY A 224 1.80 14.75 -13.08
C GLY A 224 2.88 14.60 -12.02
N TYR A 225 2.66 15.06 -10.78
CA TYR A 225 3.67 14.98 -9.72
C TYR A 225 3.99 13.53 -9.32
N PHE A 226 2.99 12.67 -9.16
CA PHE A 226 3.16 11.24 -8.91
C PHE A 226 3.81 10.55 -10.12
N ASN A 227 3.44 10.95 -11.34
CA ASN A 227 4.06 10.41 -12.55
C ASN A 227 5.57 10.70 -12.61
N ASN A 228 6.00 11.89 -12.18
CA ASN A 228 7.42 12.24 -12.10
C ASN A 228 8.16 11.35 -11.07
N LEU A 229 7.55 11.10 -9.91
CA LEU A 229 8.13 10.18 -8.92
C LEU A 229 8.19 8.73 -9.43
N MET A 230 7.24 8.34 -10.26
CA MET A 230 7.18 7.01 -10.88
C MET A 230 8.23 6.79 -11.97
N GLU A 231 8.86 7.83 -12.53
CA GLU A 231 9.95 7.67 -13.50
C GLU A 231 11.10 6.84 -12.91
N CYS A 232 11.38 6.99 -11.61
CA CYS A 232 12.41 6.23 -10.91
C CYS A 232 12.00 4.78 -10.59
N VAL A 233 10.72 4.43 -10.74
CA VAL A 233 10.13 3.16 -10.29
C VAL A 233 10.04 2.13 -11.43
N MET A 234 10.25 2.49 -12.70
CA MET A 234 10.29 1.54 -13.84
C MET A 234 9.16 0.49 -13.83
N LEU A 235 7.91 0.92 -13.62
CA LEU A 235 6.72 0.06 -13.66
C LEU A 235 5.85 0.42 -14.87
N ASP A 236 5.61 -0.55 -15.75
CA ASP A 236 4.76 -0.33 -16.94
C ASP A 236 3.26 -0.25 -16.62
N LYS A 237 2.81 -1.00 -15.61
CA LYS A 237 1.40 -1.08 -15.20
C LYS A 237 1.27 -1.30 -13.69
N PHE A 238 0.41 -0.52 -13.05
CA PHE A 238 0.03 -0.69 -11.66
C PHE A 238 -1.39 -0.18 -11.41
N VAL A 239 -1.94 -0.55 -10.27
CA VAL A 239 -3.19 0.00 -9.74
C VAL A 239 -2.87 0.60 -8.38
N ILE A 240 -3.44 1.77 -8.08
CA ILE A 240 -3.24 2.40 -6.78
C ILE A 240 -3.81 1.50 -5.67
N SER A 241 -2.93 1.13 -4.76
CA SER A 241 -3.22 0.23 -3.65
C SER A 241 -3.95 0.96 -2.53
N PRO A 242 -5.00 0.36 -1.94
CA PRO A 242 -5.62 0.87 -0.72
C PRO A 242 -4.69 0.90 0.49
N ALA A 243 -3.52 0.25 0.43
CA ALA A 243 -2.48 0.37 1.45
C ALA A 243 -2.06 1.83 1.67
N LEU A 244 -2.13 2.67 0.63
CA LEU A 244 -1.84 4.10 0.70
C LEU A 244 -2.71 4.85 1.73
N ALA A 245 -3.91 4.36 2.04
CA ALA A 245 -4.76 4.93 3.07
C ALA A 245 -4.12 4.90 4.48
N SER A 246 -3.10 4.05 4.71
CA SER A 246 -2.36 4.05 5.98
C SER A 246 -1.67 5.39 6.24
N VAL A 247 -1.27 6.13 5.20
CA VAL A 247 -0.64 7.45 5.36
C VAL A 247 -1.60 8.43 6.04
N LEU A 248 -2.90 8.35 5.74
CA LEU A 248 -3.92 9.24 6.31
C LEU A 248 -4.08 9.09 7.83
N GLN A 249 -3.69 7.94 8.40
CA GLN A 249 -3.71 7.69 9.85
C GLN A 249 -2.54 8.35 10.58
N LEU A 250 -1.48 8.72 9.86
CA LEU A 250 -0.32 9.36 10.46
C LEU A 250 -0.50 10.87 10.63
N ILE A 251 -1.55 11.43 10.05
CA ILE A 251 -1.73 12.89 9.99
C ILE A 251 -2.48 13.37 11.22
N GLU A 252 -1.88 14.33 11.92
CA GLU A 252 -2.51 14.95 13.07
C GLU A 252 -3.69 15.85 12.65
N PRO A 253 -4.72 16.01 13.50
CA PRO A 253 -5.92 16.77 13.15
C PRO A 253 -5.67 18.21 12.69
N HIS A 254 -4.67 18.90 13.25
CA HIS A 254 -4.35 20.28 12.83
C HIS A 254 -3.74 20.34 11.43
N VAL A 255 -2.88 19.36 11.07
CA VAL A 255 -2.31 19.23 9.73
C VAL A 255 -3.39 18.90 8.71
N MET A 256 -4.35 18.05 9.07
CA MET A 256 -5.49 17.70 8.21
C MET A 256 -6.30 18.94 7.82
N SER A 257 -6.67 19.81 8.78
CA SER A 257 -7.41 21.04 8.47
C SER A 257 -6.63 21.95 7.51
N PHE A 258 -5.32 22.10 7.71
CA PHE A 258 -4.46 22.87 6.82
C PHE A 258 -4.37 22.25 5.41
N ALA A 259 -4.17 20.95 5.33
CA ALA A 259 -4.10 20.21 4.06
C ALA A 259 -5.41 20.31 3.27
N VAL A 260 -6.56 20.11 3.92
CA VAL A 260 -7.88 20.23 3.30
C VAL A 260 -8.10 21.63 2.75
N SER A 261 -7.76 22.67 3.52
CA SER A 261 -7.81 24.05 3.02
C SER A 261 -6.91 24.25 1.81
N GLY A 262 -5.67 23.74 1.85
CA GLY A 262 -4.73 23.84 0.71
C GLY A 262 -5.22 23.14 -0.56
N ILE A 263 -5.89 21.99 -0.42
CA ILE A 263 -6.45 21.25 -1.56
C ILE A 263 -7.60 22.01 -2.20
N ILE A 264 -8.47 22.60 -1.39
CA ILE A 264 -9.68 23.26 -1.88
C ILE A 264 -9.37 24.66 -2.42
N SER A 265 -8.51 25.41 -1.73
CA SER A 265 -8.08 26.74 -2.18
C SER A 265 -7.08 26.69 -3.33
N GLY A 266 -6.51 25.53 -3.66
CA GLY A 266 -5.57 25.37 -4.76
C GLY A 266 -6.23 25.44 -6.14
N ASP A 267 -5.42 25.67 -7.18
CA ASP A 267 -5.81 25.74 -8.59
C ASP A 267 -6.15 24.38 -9.22
N LEU A 268 -6.58 23.40 -8.41
CA LEU A 268 -6.94 22.07 -8.90
C LEU A 268 -8.28 22.12 -9.63
N SER A 269 -8.35 21.45 -10.79
CA SER A 269 -9.59 21.35 -11.53
C SER A 269 -10.64 20.52 -10.77
N GLU A 270 -11.92 20.77 -11.03
CA GLU A 270 -13.01 20.01 -10.39
C GLU A 270 -12.93 18.52 -10.70
N GLU A 271 -12.43 18.12 -11.87
CA GLU A 271 -12.26 16.72 -12.26
C GLU A 271 -11.22 16.01 -11.38
N ILE A 272 -10.10 16.68 -11.08
CA ILE A 272 -9.02 16.14 -10.24
C ILE A 272 -9.54 15.94 -8.80
N LEU A 273 -10.23 16.95 -8.25
CA LEU A 273 -10.82 16.89 -6.92
C LEU A 273 -11.91 15.82 -6.84
N SER A 274 -12.77 15.72 -7.85
CA SER A 274 -13.78 14.68 -7.95
C SER A 274 -13.15 13.30 -8.01
N SER A 275 -12.08 13.11 -8.79
CA SER A 275 -11.36 11.84 -8.90
C SER A 275 -10.78 11.41 -7.54
N ALA A 276 -10.09 12.33 -6.85
CA ALA A 276 -9.55 12.08 -5.51
C ALA A 276 -10.65 11.67 -4.51
N LEU A 277 -11.74 12.43 -4.47
CA LEU A 277 -12.84 12.17 -3.53
C LEU A 277 -13.56 10.85 -3.83
N ASN A 278 -13.72 10.53 -5.12
CA ASN A 278 -14.24 9.23 -5.54
C ASN A 278 -13.32 8.07 -5.12
N ALA A 279 -11.99 8.25 -5.17
CA ALA A 279 -11.03 7.25 -4.73
C ALA A 279 -11.08 7.04 -3.20
N LEU A 280 -11.12 8.12 -2.42
CA LEU A 280 -11.27 8.03 -0.95
C LEU A 280 -12.58 7.34 -0.56
N CYS A 281 -13.69 7.63 -1.24
CA CYS A 281 -14.95 6.92 -1.02
C CYS A 281 -14.85 5.43 -1.37
N MET A 282 -14.07 5.05 -2.39
CA MET A 282 -13.84 3.63 -2.69
C MET A 282 -13.01 2.94 -1.61
N TRP A 283 -12.06 3.63 -1.00
CA TRP A 283 -11.28 3.09 0.10
C TRP A 283 -12.13 2.80 1.35
N LEU A 284 -13.23 3.51 1.59
CA LEU A 284 -14.17 3.13 2.66
C LEU A 284 -14.70 1.69 2.51
N LEU A 285 -14.72 1.16 1.29
CA LEU A 285 -15.16 -0.22 0.98
C LEU A 285 -14.03 -1.26 1.08
N GLN A 286 -12.77 -0.82 1.11
CA GLN A 286 -11.59 -1.68 0.97
C GLN A 286 -10.65 -1.61 2.20
N ALA A 287 -10.64 -0.48 2.89
CA ALA A 287 -9.78 -0.15 4.00
C ALA A 287 -10.58 -0.11 5.32
N SER A 288 -11.26 -1.22 5.64
CA SER A 288 -11.96 -1.38 6.93
C SER A 288 -11.04 -1.15 8.14
N CYS A 289 -9.73 -1.31 7.94
CA CYS A 289 -8.71 -1.13 8.97
C CYS A 289 -8.30 0.34 9.18
N TYR A 290 -8.80 1.29 8.37
CA TYR A 290 -8.39 2.69 8.46
C TYR A 290 -9.54 3.67 8.72
N PRO A 291 -9.97 3.84 10.00
CA PRO A 291 -10.99 4.81 10.39
C PRO A 291 -10.73 6.26 9.95
N SER A 292 -9.46 6.67 9.78
CA SER A 292 -9.14 8.04 9.34
C SER A 292 -9.72 8.38 7.97
N VAL A 293 -9.90 7.41 7.08
CA VAL A 293 -10.48 7.64 5.74
C VAL A 293 -11.85 8.31 5.85
N THR A 294 -12.67 7.87 6.81
CA THR A 294 -13.99 8.47 7.09
C THR A 294 -13.87 9.94 7.46
N HIS A 295 -12.93 10.26 8.36
CA HIS A 295 -12.69 11.64 8.78
C HIS A 295 -12.22 12.52 7.61
N TRP A 296 -11.31 12.02 6.78
CA TRP A 296 -10.84 12.74 5.60
C TRP A 296 -11.94 12.99 4.57
N VAL A 297 -12.78 12.00 4.29
CA VAL A 297 -13.93 12.17 3.38
C VAL A 297 -14.89 13.22 3.93
N LEU A 298 -15.28 13.14 5.21
CA LEU A 298 -16.19 14.10 5.81
C LEU A 298 -15.62 15.52 5.87
N GLN A 299 -14.33 15.68 6.18
CA GLN A 299 -13.68 17.00 6.21
C GLN A 299 -13.64 17.63 4.81
N LEU A 300 -13.31 16.84 3.78
CA LEU A 300 -13.36 17.32 2.40
C LEU A 300 -14.78 17.70 1.97
N PHE A 301 -15.79 16.90 2.35
CA PHE A 301 -17.19 17.21 2.06
C PHE A 301 -17.59 18.55 2.69
N ASN A 302 -17.42 18.70 4.00
CA ASN A 302 -17.76 19.93 4.72
C ASN A 302 -17.06 21.16 4.13
N ALA A 303 -15.78 21.04 3.78
CA ALA A 303 -15.02 22.16 3.26
C ALA A 303 -15.39 22.50 1.79
N LEU A 304 -15.79 21.51 0.99
CA LEU A 304 -16.36 21.76 -0.34
C LEU A 304 -17.76 22.41 -0.25
N GLU A 305 -18.56 22.05 0.75
CA GLU A 305 -19.86 22.70 1.03
C GLU A 305 -19.66 24.16 1.43
N SER A 306 -18.71 24.46 2.32
CA SER A 306 -18.43 25.83 2.73
C SER A 306 -17.96 26.72 1.59
N GLU A 307 -17.26 26.15 0.61
CA GLU A 307 -16.82 26.84 -0.62
C GLU A 307 -17.86 26.79 -1.75
N GLY A 308 -19.06 26.26 -1.48
CA GLY A 308 -20.17 26.25 -2.42
C GLY A 308 -20.00 25.31 -3.63
N ARG A 309 -19.10 24.33 -3.57
CA ARG A 309 -18.80 23.39 -4.67
C ARG A 309 -19.80 22.22 -4.73
N TYR A 310 -21.10 22.54 -4.74
CA TYR A 310 -22.19 21.55 -4.66
C TYR A 310 -22.33 20.66 -5.89
N SER A 311 -21.94 21.12 -7.09
CA SER A 311 -21.94 20.33 -8.32
C SER A 311 -21.05 19.08 -8.20
N LEU A 312 -19.83 19.28 -7.70
CA LEU A 312 -18.86 18.22 -7.45
C LEU A 312 -19.38 17.23 -6.42
N LEU A 313 -19.87 17.72 -5.28
CA LEU A 313 -20.43 16.89 -4.21
C LEU A 313 -21.62 16.06 -4.68
N LEU A 314 -22.49 16.64 -5.50
CA LEU A 314 -23.63 15.94 -6.09
C LEU A 314 -23.15 14.83 -7.03
N GLY A 315 -22.17 15.10 -7.90
CA GLY A 315 -21.62 14.10 -8.82
C GLY A 315 -20.94 12.93 -8.10
N VAL A 316 -20.18 13.21 -7.04
CA VAL A 316 -19.55 12.15 -6.21
C VAL A 316 -20.60 11.35 -5.45
N SER A 317 -21.57 12.03 -4.82
CA SER A 317 -22.68 11.37 -4.11
C SER A 317 -23.47 10.46 -5.06
N GLU A 318 -23.79 10.96 -6.25
CA GLU A 318 -24.50 10.20 -7.27
C GLU A 318 -23.76 8.92 -7.67
N ASN A 319 -22.42 8.99 -7.77
CA ASN A 319 -21.59 7.87 -8.19
C ASN A 319 -21.35 6.83 -7.09
N LYS A 320 -21.40 7.23 -5.81
CA LYS A 320 -20.95 6.38 -4.70
C LYS A 320 -22.06 5.90 -3.77
N ILE A 321 -23.16 6.63 -3.68
CA ILE A 321 -24.19 6.39 -2.65
C ILE A 321 -24.74 4.95 -2.68
N ASP A 322 -25.01 4.36 -3.84
CA ASP A 322 -25.58 3.00 -3.95
C ASP A 322 -24.64 1.94 -3.34
N ARG A 323 -23.36 1.98 -3.69
CA ARG A 323 -22.38 1.01 -3.19
C ARG A 323 -22.10 1.20 -1.69
N LEU A 324 -21.95 2.44 -1.24
CA LEU A 324 -21.74 2.75 0.17
C LEU A 324 -22.96 2.35 1.00
N PHE A 325 -24.17 2.59 0.50
CA PHE A 325 -25.40 2.22 1.19
C PHE A 325 -25.56 0.70 1.36
N ILE A 326 -25.22 -0.08 0.33
CA ILE A 326 -25.23 -1.55 0.43
C ILE A 326 -24.20 -2.04 1.47
N ALA A 327 -23.05 -1.36 1.57
CA ALA A 327 -21.99 -1.74 2.51
C ALA A 327 -22.38 -1.58 3.99
N LEU A 328 -23.45 -0.85 4.32
CA LEU A 328 -24.00 -0.78 5.69
C LEU A 328 -24.40 -2.15 6.26
N GLN A 329 -24.69 -3.10 5.38
CA GLN A 329 -24.98 -4.49 5.74
C GLN A 329 -23.76 -5.21 6.36
N LEU A 330 -22.55 -4.70 6.15
CA LEU A 330 -21.31 -5.34 6.57
C LEU A 330 -20.82 -4.70 7.89
N PRO A 331 -20.84 -5.42 9.03
CA PRO A 331 -20.46 -4.85 10.34
C PRO A 331 -19.08 -4.19 10.34
N LEU A 332 -18.11 -4.81 9.66
CA LEU A 332 -16.73 -4.32 9.59
C LEU A 332 -16.57 -3.00 8.81
N LEU A 333 -17.51 -2.65 7.94
CA LEU A 333 -17.46 -1.41 7.14
C LEU A 333 -18.42 -0.35 7.68
N ARG A 334 -19.43 -0.75 8.44
CA ARG A 334 -20.54 0.09 8.86
C ARG A 334 -20.09 1.37 9.55
N ASP A 335 -19.20 1.27 10.51
CA ASP A 335 -18.76 2.44 11.30
C ASP A 335 -18.02 3.48 10.46
N GLY A 336 -17.30 3.03 9.43
CA GLY A 336 -16.62 3.93 8.50
C GLY A 336 -17.54 4.50 7.43
N VAL A 337 -18.46 3.68 6.90
CA VAL A 337 -19.29 4.04 5.76
C VAL A 337 -20.54 4.84 6.16
N ALA A 338 -21.17 4.49 7.28
CA ALA A 338 -22.44 5.07 7.71
C ALA A 338 -22.40 6.60 7.84
N PRO A 339 -21.40 7.21 8.50
CA PRO A 339 -21.32 8.67 8.60
C PRO A 339 -21.31 9.38 7.25
N VAL A 340 -20.59 8.82 6.27
CA VAL A 340 -20.48 9.37 4.91
C VAL A 340 -21.80 9.24 4.15
N VAL A 341 -22.45 8.08 4.25
CA VAL A 341 -23.78 7.85 3.64
C VAL A 341 -24.82 8.83 4.19
N TRP A 342 -24.86 9.00 5.52
CA TRP A 342 -25.81 9.91 6.15
C TRP A 342 -25.55 11.35 5.78
N HIS A 343 -24.29 11.77 5.73
CA HIS A 343 -23.92 13.09 5.26
C HIS A 343 -24.36 13.32 3.79
N MET A 344 -24.04 12.40 2.87
CA MET A 344 -24.48 12.48 1.46
C MET A 344 -26.00 12.63 1.31
N LEU A 345 -26.77 11.85 2.07
CA LEU A 345 -28.23 11.88 2.01
C LEU A 345 -28.81 13.16 2.63
N ALA A 346 -28.27 13.61 3.76
CA ALA A 346 -28.74 14.80 4.46
C ALA A 346 -28.47 16.08 3.64
N ALA A 347 -27.25 16.19 3.09
CA ALA A 347 -26.81 17.32 2.28
C ALA A 347 -27.51 17.39 0.91
N SER A 348 -27.96 16.25 0.36
CA SER A 348 -28.60 16.22 -0.94
C SER A 348 -29.95 16.95 -0.97
N GLN A 349 -30.05 17.91 -1.88
CA GLN A 349 -31.31 18.57 -2.25
C GLN A 349 -32.02 17.86 -3.41
N GLN A 350 -31.39 16.85 -4.01
CA GLN A 350 -31.86 16.23 -5.24
C GLN A 350 -32.46 14.84 -4.98
N LYS A 351 -33.74 14.67 -5.35
CA LYS A 351 -34.48 13.42 -5.12
C LYS A 351 -33.83 12.18 -5.73
N PHE A 352 -33.12 12.34 -6.85
CA PHE A 352 -32.53 11.21 -7.56
C PHE A 352 -31.43 10.51 -6.75
N ILE A 353 -30.73 11.22 -5.85
CA ILE A 353 -29.73 10.62 -4.96
C ILE A 353 -30.40 9.64 -3.99
N PHE A 354 -31.51 10.05 -3.36
CA PHE A 354 -32.29 9.17 -2.51
C PHE A 354 -32.92 8.03 -3.32
N HIS A 355 -33.50 8.34 -4.49
CA HIS A 355 -34.13 7.32 -5.34
C HIS A 355 -33.15 6.24 -5.81
N LYS A 356 -31.84 6.51 -5.92
CA LYS A 356 -30.83 5.49 -6.22
C LYS A 356 -30.78 4.37 -5.19
N ILE A 357 -31.03 4.65 -3.91
CA ILE A 357 -30.95 3.65 -2.84
C ILE A 357 -32.29 3.03 -2.47
N VAL A 358 -33.43 3.58 -2.92
CA VAL A 358 -34.77 3.14 -2.51
C VAL A 358 -34.97 1.64 -2.64
N ALA A 359 -34.57 1.06 -3.77
CA ALA A 359 -34.71 -0.38 -4.02
C ALA A 359 -33.85 -1.26 -3.09
N ARG A 360 -32.80 -0.69 -2.45
CA ARG A 360 -31.89 -1.41 -1.55
C ARG A 360 -32.34 -1.35 -0.09
N ILE A 361 -33.10 -0.31 0.30
CA ILE A 361 -33.49 -0.05 1.70
C ILE A 361 -34.14 -1.29 2.36
N PRO A 362 -35.14 -1.97 1.77
CA PRO A 362 -35.76 -3.14 2.42
C PRO A 362 -34.77 -4.26 2.71
N SER A 363 -33.85 -4.53 1.78
CA SER A 363 -32.83 -5.56 1.93
C SER A 363 -31.82 -5.22 3.01
N VAL A 364 -31.34 -3.97 3.04
CA VAL A 364 -30.41 -3.48 4.06
C VAL A 364 -31.07 -3.52 5.45
N ALA A 365 -32.31 -3.04 5.56
CA ALA A 365 -33.07 -3.04 6.81
C ALA A 365 -33.28 -4.44 7.37
N LEU A 366 -33.68 -5.40 6.52
CA LEU A 366 -33.88 -6.78 6.93
C LEU A 366 -32.57 -7.40 7.44
N GLN A 367 -31.46 -7.13 6.77
CA GLN A 367 -30.14 -7.65 7.18
C GLN A 367 -29.69 -7.05 8.51
N LEU A 368 -29.85 -5.74 8.71
CA LEU A 368 -29.53 -5.06 9.98
C LEU A 368 -30.39 -5.58 11.14
N LYS A 369 -31.70 -5.78 10.89
CA LYS A 369 -32.64 -6.34 11.87
C LYS A 369 -32.30 -7.79 12.23
N LYS A 370 -31.87 -8.59 11.25
CA LYS A 370 -31.44 -9.97 11.46
C LYS A 370 -30.16 -10.07 12.29
N GLU A 371 -29.23 -9.13 12.11
CA GLU A 371 -27.96 -9.09 12.85
C GLU A 371 -28.14 -8.76 14.33
N ASP A 372 -29.05 -7.83 14.65
CA ASP A 372 -29.43 -7.40 16.02
C ASP A 372 -28.27 -6.97 16.95
N SER A 373 -27.13 -6.56 16.37
CA SER A 373 -26.03 -5.95 17.11
C SER A 373 -26.38 -4.51 17.51
N GLU A 374 -25.64 -3.94 18.46
CA GLU A 374 -25.83 -2.53 18.83
C GLU A 374 -25.60 -1.60 17.64
N SER A 375 -24.53 -1.84 16.86
CA SER A 375 -24.23 -1.05 15.67
C SER A 375 -25.29 -1.25 14.58
N SER A 376 -25.87 -2.44 14.43
CA SER A 376 -26.92 -2.68 13.43
C SER A 376 -28.22 -2.01 13.81
N ARG A 377 -28.59 -2.03 15.10
CA ARG A 377 -29.77 -1.34 15.63
C ARG A 377 -29.66 0.18 15.50
N GLN A 378 -28.51 0.76 15.83
CA GLN A 378 -28.27 2.19 15.66
C GLN A 378 -28.32 2.60 14.19
N CYS A 379 -27.63 1.87 13.31
CA CYS A 379 -27.64 2.12 11.87
C CYS A 379 -29.04 1.98 11.27
N LEU A 380 -29.82 0.98 11.70
CA LEU A 380 -31.20 0.79 11.28
C LEU A 380 -32.06 1.98 11.69
N GLN A 381 -31.99 2.40 12.96
CA GLN A 381 -32.76 3.56 13.43
C GLN A 381 -32.46 4.82 12.62
N THR A 382 -31.19 5.18 12.46
CA THR A 382 -30.79 6.35 11.67
C THR A 382 -31.26 6.24 10.21
N MET A 383 -31.21 5.04 9.63
CA MET A 383 -31.70 4.82 8.27
C MET A 383 -33.22 5.07 8.17
N LEU A 384 -34.02 4.56 9.10
CA LEU A 384 -35.47 4.77 9.11
C LEU A 384 -35.82 6.25 9.30
N ASP A 385 -35.12 6.93 10.21
CA ASP A 385 -35.28 8.37 10.46
C ASP A 385 -34.98 9.18 9.18
N MET A 386 -33.87 8.86 8.49
CA MET A 386 -33.55 9.53 7.21
C MET A 386 -34.56 9.20 6.12
N CYS A 387 -35.08 7.97 6.05
CA CYS A 387 -36.11 7.61 5.08
C CYS A 387 -37.38 8.44 5.31
N HIS A 388 -37.82 8.61 6.56
CA HIS A 388 -38.96 9.47 6.88
C HIS A 388 -38.74 10.91 6.41
N VAL A 389 -37.61 11.51 6.80
CA VAL A 389 -37.26 12.89 6.40
C VAL A 389 -37.19 13.05 4.89
N LEU A 390 -36.62 12.09 4.16
CA LEU A 390 -36.44 12.17 2.71
C LEU A 390 -37.74 11.89 1.94
N MET A 391 -38.60 10.99 2.43
CA MET A 391 -39.93 10.76 1.83
C MET A 391 -40.83 11.99 2.01
N ASP A 392 -40.77 12.64 3.19
CA ASP A 392 -41.49 13.89 3.44
C ASP A 392 -40.94 15.04 2.58
N ARG A 393 -39.62 15.10 2.37
CA ARG A 393 -38.98 16.09 1.50
C ARG A 393 -39.33 15.90 0.02
N PHE A 394 -39.54 14.65 -0.43
CA PHE A 394 -39.77 14.30 -1.83
C PHE A 394 -41.10 13.55 -2.06
N PRO A 395 -42.26 14.20 -1.81
CA PRO A 395 -43.56 13.55 -1.89
C PRO A 395 -43.96 13.16 -3.32
N GLY A 396 -45.03 12.35 -3.44
CA GLY A 396 -45.63 11.98 -4.73
C GLY A 396 -45.07 10.71 -5.39
N HIS A 397 -44.42 9.83 -4.62
CA HIS A 397 -43.82 8.59 -5.12
C HIS A 397 -44.27 7.36 -4.31
N ASP A 398 -45.55 7.30 -3.90
CA ASP A 398 -46.08 6.29 -2.97
C ASP A 398 -45.82 4.85 -3.41
N SER A 399 -45.99 4.56 -4.70
CA SER A 399 -45.71 3.22 -5.25
C SER A 399 -44.25 2.81 -5.13
N LEU A 400 -43.32 3.77 -5.24
CA LEU A 400 -41.88 3.55 -5.09
C LEU A 400 -41.49 3.38 -3.60
N TYR A 401 -42.17 4.10 -2.70
CA TYR A 401 -41.88 4.11 -1.26
C TYR A 401 -42.59 3.00 -0.48
N GLN A 402 -43.64 2.38 -1.03
CA GLN A 402 -44.40 1.32 -0.36
C GLN A 402 -43.54 0.19 0.23
N PRO A 403 -42.48 -0.32 -0.45
CA PRO A 403 -41.61 -1.34 0.14
C PRO A 403 -40.85 -0.86 1.37
N ILE A 404 -40.53 0.44 1.45
CA ILE A 404 -39.86 1.05 2.60
C ILE A 404 -40.83 1.14 3.78
N VAL A 405 -42.04 1.66 3.53
CA VAL A 405 -43.09 1.80 4.56
C VAL A 405 -43.40 0.45 5.23
N THR A 406 -43.42 -0.62 4.43
CA THR A 406 -43.66 -1.99 4.93
C THR A 406 -42.58 -2.50 5.89
N VAL A 407 -41.36 -1.97 5.80
CA VAL A 407 -40.23 -2.37 6.66
C VAL A 407 -40.04 -1.43 7.86
N ILE A 408 -40.52 -0.20 7.75
CA ILE A 408 -40.59 0.77 8.86
C ILE A 408 -41.64 0.32 9.90
N GLN A 409 -42.76 -0.26 9.45
CA GLN A 409 -43.81 -0.86 10.28
C GLN A 409 -43.36 -2.18 10.90
#